data_AF-A0A085UZ56-F1
#
_entry.id   AF-A0A085UZ56-F1
#
_cell.length_a   1.000
_cell.length_b   1.000
_cell.length_c   1.000
_cell.angle_alpha   90.00
_cell.angle_beta   90.00
_cell.angle_gamma   90.00
#
_symmetry.space_group_name_H-M   'P 1'
#
loop_
_entity.id
_entity.type
_entity.pdbx_description
1 polymer ?
#
loop_
_entity_poly.entity_id
_entity_poly.type
_entity_poly.pdbx_seq_one_letter_code
_entity_poly.pdbx_strand_id
1 'polypeptide(L)'
;MSIESNSVLLQSLIAQLSIVDYSSSLALRGDAEDNLLGLRDLFELDMITGNFIYGVLSDPLGLLFLSADHILLTKRGALFALH
;
A
#
# COMPACT_ATOMS: atom_id res chain seq x y z
N MET A 1 14.21 -8.35 -1.31
CA MET A 1 13.38 -8.87 -0.21
C MET A 1 13.03 -10.33 -0.48
N SER A 2 12.90 -11.16 0.56
CA SER A 2 12.30 -12.49 0.38
C SER A 2 10.79 -12.35 0.17
N ILE A 3 10.18 -13.31 -0.52
CA ILE A 3 8.73 -13.30 -0.81
C ILE A 3 7.91 -13.29 0.49
N GLU A 4 8.40 -13.99 1.52
CA GLU A 4 7.76 -14.07 2.83
C GLU A 4 7.74 -12.71 3.54
N SER A 5 8.85 -11.96 3.50
CA SER A 5 8.89 -10.61 4.08
C SER A 5 7.94 -9.65 3.36
N ASN A 6 7.81 -9.77 2.04
CA ASN A 6 6.86 -8.93 1.29
C ASN A 6 5.40 -9.29 1.63
N SER A 7 5.09 -10.58 1.75
CA SER A 7 3.76 -11.05 2.15
C SER A 7 3.33 -10.48 3.51
N VAL A 8 4.22 -10.50 4.51
CA VAL A 8 3.93 -9.98 5.85
C VAL A 8 3.72 -8.47 5.83
N LEU A 9 4.53 -7.75 5.04
CA LEU A 9 4.38 -6.29 4.85
C LEU A 9 3.01 -5.94 4.25
N LEU A 10 2.62 -6.61 3.16
CA LEU A 10 1.34 -6.37 2.50
C LEU A 10 0.14 -6.70 3.40
N GLN A 11 0.18 -7.81 4.14
CA GLN A 11 -0.87 -8.14 5.10
C GLN A 11 -0.98 -7.12 6.23
N SER A 12 0.15 -6.67 6.77
CA SER A 12 0.19 -5.61 7.79
C SER A 12 -0.39 -4.29 7.27
N LEU A 13 -0.10 -3.93 6.02
CA LEU A 13 -0.65 -2.74 5.38
C LEU A 13 -2.16 -2.85 5.17
N ILE A 14 -2.63 -3.97 4.62
CA ILE A 14 -4.07 -4.21 4.41
C ILE A 14 -4.83 -4.15 5.75
N ALA A 15 -4.30 -4.74 6.82
CA ALA A 15 -4.94 -4.72 8.14
C ALA A 15 -5.06 -3.32 8.76
N GLN A 16 -4.24 -2.37 8.32
CA GLN A 16 -4.28 -0.98 8.77
C GLN A 16 -5.22 -0.10 7.93
N LEU A 17 -5.62 -0.57 6.74
CA LEU A 17 -6.48 0.17 5.84
C LEU A 17 -7.95 -0.20 6.08
N SER A 18 -8.84 0.75 5.78
CA SER A 18 -10.28 0.57 5.91
C SER A 18 -10.95 0.69 4.53
N ILE A 19 -12.14 0.11 4.43
CA ILE A 19 -13.02 0.25 3.26
C ILE A 19 -13.80 1.57 3.33
N VAL A 20 -13.99 2.09 4.54
CA VAL A 20 -14.88 3.24 4.81
C VAL A 20 -14.07 4.48 5.22
N ASP A 21 -13.02 4.29 6.02
CA ASP A 21 -12.23 5.39 6.56
C ASP A 21 -10.96 5.60 5.75
N TYR A 22 -10.77 6.84 5.28
CA TYR A 22 -9.58 7.22 4.52
C TYR A 22 -8.32 7.16 5.39
N SER A 23 -7.26 6.56 4.84
CA SER A 23 -5.94 6.53 5.45
C SER A 23 -4.92 7.32 4.63
N SER A 24 -3.84 7.75 5.27
CA SER A 24 -2.69 8.40 4.63
C SER A 24 -1.44 7.56 4.88
N SER A 25 -0.50 7.57 3.94
CA SER A 25 0.79 6.87 4.06
C SER A 25 1.57 7.33 5.30
N LEU A 26 1.37 8.57 5.75
CA LEU A 26 2.00 9.13 6.96
C LEU A 26 1.41 8.56 8.26
N ALA A 27 0.18 8.04 8.22
CA ALA A 27 -0.50 7.46 9.38
C ALA A 27 -0.24 5.95 9.53
N LEU A 28 0.39 5.33 8.53
CA LEU A 28 0.72 3.90 8.55
C LEU A 28 1.88 3.63 9.51
N ARG A 29 1.78 2.55 10.26
CA ARG A 29 2.85 2.08 11.14
C ARG A 29 3.89 1.33 10.32
N GLY A 30 5.17 1.53 10.65
CA GLY A 30 6.29 0.87 9.98
C GLY A 30 7.27 1.88 9.39
N ASP A 31 8.18 1.37 8.56
CA ASP A 31 9.08 2.21 7.79
C ASP A 31 8.32 2.86 6.62
N ALA A 32 8.56 4.16 6.39
CA ALA A 32 7.83 4.92 5.39
C ALA A 32 8.14 4.44 3.96
N GLU A 33 9.39 4.06 3.69
CA GLU A 33 9.82 3.59 2.37
C GLU A 33 9.20 2.22 2.06
N ASP A 34 9.26 1.29 3.03
CA ASP A 34 8.61 -0.01 2.92
C ASP A 34 7.09 0.12 2.75
N ASN A 35 6.46 1.02 3.50
CA ASN A 35 5.02 1.27 3.38
C ASN A 35 4.65 1.79 1.99
N LEU A 36 5.43 2.72 1.43
CA LEU A 36 5.18 3.25 0.08
C LEU A 36 5.40 2.19 -1.01
N LEU A 37 6.42 1.34 -0.87
CA LEU A 37 6.65 0.20 -1.76
C LEU A 37 5.50 -0.80 -1.69
N GLY A 38 5.06 -1.16 -0.48
CA GLY A 38 3.93 -2.08 -0.30
C GLY A 38 2.61 -1.49 -0.80
N LEU A 39 2.37 -0.18 -0.61
CA LEU A 39 1.20 0.49 -1.18
C LEU A 39 1.19 0.44 -2.71
N ARG A 40 2.36 0.57 -3.36
CA ARG A 40 2.45 0.41 -4.82
C ARG A 40 2.06 -1.00 -5.24
N ASP A 41 2.61 -2.01 -4.59
CA ASP A 41 2.26 -3.40 -4.87
C ASP A 41 0.74 -3.64 -4.68
N LEU A 42 0.15 -3.12 -3.60
CA LEU A 42 -1.30 -3.22 -3.36
C LEU A 42 -2.13 -2.48 -4.42
N PHE A 43 -1.65 -1.34 -4.91
CA PHE A 43 -2.31 -0.57 -5.96
C PHE A 43 -2.29 -1.32 -7.29
N GLU A 44 -1.13 -1.85 -7.70
CA GLU A 44 -0.97 -2.69 -8.90
C GLU A 44 -1.82 -3.97 -8.85
N LEU A 45 -2.11 -4.49 -7.65
CA LEU A 45 -2.97 -5.65 -7.44
C LEU A 45 -4.48 -5.31 -7.38
N ASP A 46 -4.87 -4.05 -7.61
CA ASP A 46 -6.22 -3.51 -7.42
C ASP A 46 -6.80 -3.74 -6.01
N MET A 47 -5.93 -3.82 -4.98
CA MET A 47 -6.36 -4.04 -3.59
C MET A 47 -6.70 -2.74 -2.87
N ILE A 48 -6.11 -1.63 -3.30
CA ILE A 48 -6.35 -0.30 -2.74
C ILE A 48 -6.72 0.71 -3.82
N THR A 49 -7.31 1.82 -3.39
CA THR A 49 -7.51 3.03 -4.19
C THR A 49 -7.12 4.23 -3.35
N GLY A 50 -6.75 5.33 -3.98
CA GLY A 50 -6.32 6.54 -3.28
C GLY A 50 -5.68 7.56 -4.22
N ASN A 51 -5.18 8.62 -3.63
CA ASN A 51 -4.42 9.65 -4.31
C ASN A 51 -2.93 9.38 -4.11
N PHE A 52 -2.24 9.04 -5.20
CA PHE A 52 -0.82 8.70 -5.18
C PHE A 52 -0.01 9.80 -5.86
N ILE A 53 1.02 10.30 -5.19
CA ILE A 53 1.98 11.23 -5.77
C ILE A 53 3.24 10.45 -6.11
N TYR A 54 3.63 10.49 -7.37
CA TYR A 54 4.84 9.83 -7.85
C TYR A 54 6.06 10.76 -7.71
N GLY A 55 7.18 10.19 -7.28
CA GLY A 55 8.46 10.87 -7.23
C GLY A 55 9.18 10.86 -8.57
N VAL A 56 10.39 11.42 -8.58
CA VAL A 56 11.31 11.40 -9.74
C VAL A 56 12.17 10.13 -9.76
N LEU A 57 12.22 9.41 -8.64
CA LEU A 57 12.95 8.15 -8.49
C LEU A 57 12.11 6.99 -9.00
N SER A 58 12.77 6.04 -9.66
CA SER A 58 12.17 4.82 -10.17
C SER A 58 13.02 3.61 -9.82
N ASP A 59 12.37 2.47 -9.64
CA ASP A 59 13.02 1.16 -9.60
C ASP A 59 12.64 0.35 -10.87
N PRO A 60 13.07 -0.91 -11.03
CA PRO A 60 12.70 -1.73 -12.18
C PRO A 60 11.19 -1.97 -12.36
N LEU A 61 10.36 -1.68 -11.36
CA LEU A 61 8.90 -1.83 -11.39
C LEU A 61 8.20 -0.51 -11.74
N GLY A 62 8.90 0.62 -11.74
CA GLY A 62 8.39 1.91 -12.20
C GLY A 62 8.69 3.05 -11.25
N LEU A 63 7.92 4.14 -11.36
CA LEU A 63 8.05 5.30 -10.48
C LEU A 63 7.68 4.92 -9.04
N LEU A 64 8.47 5.41 -8.10
CA LEU A 64 8.20 5.24 -6.68
C LEU A 64 7.16 6.25 -6.21
N PHE A 65 6.31 5.84 -5.28
CA PHE A 65 5.42 6.76 -4.59
C PHE A 65 6.26 7.67 -3.67
N LEU A 66 6.03 8.97 -3.77
CA LEU A 66 6.54 9.97 -2.83
C LEU A 66 5.60 10.09 -1.63
N SER A 67 4.29 10.02 -1.87
CA SER A 67 3.27 10.01 -0.83
C SER A 67 1.97 9.39 -1.36
N ALA A 68 1.12 8.95 -0.43
CA ALA A 68 -0.22 8.47 -0.76
C ALA A 68 -1.22 8.94 0.30
N ASP A 69 -2.36 9.46 -0.14
CA ASP A 69 -3.43 9.99 0.70
C ASP A 69 -4.79 9.46 0.25
N HIS A 70 -5.79 9.56 1.13
CA HIS A 70 -7.15 9.06 0.86
C HIS A 70 -7.18 7.59 0.43
N ILE A 71 -6.28 6.79 1.02
CA ILE A 71 -6.13 5.38 0.73
C ILE A 71 -7.32 4.63 1.33
N LEU A 72 -7.99 3.83 0.51
CA LEU A 72 -9.07 2.92 0.88
C LEU A 72 -8.79 1.53 0.34
N LEU A 73 -9.28 0.51 1.04
CA LEU A 73 -9.36 -0.84 0.50
C LEU A 73 -10.45 -0.92 -0.58
N THR A 74 -10.13 -1.56 -1.69
CA THR A 74 -11.14 -2.00 -2.65
C THR A 74 -11.89 -3.22 -2.09
N LYS A 75 -12.96 -3.63 -2.77
CA LYS A 75 -13.65 -4.90 -2.47
C LYS A 75 -12.68 -6.10 -2.49
N ARG A 76 -11.66 -6.08 -3.36
CA ARG A 76 -10.67 -7.15 -3.43
C ARG A 76 -9.74 -7.11 -2.22
N GLY A 77 -9.19 -5.95 -1.88
CA GLY A 77 -8.34 -5.78 -0.70
C GLY A 77 -9.06 -6.16 0.60
N ALA A 78 -10.34 -5.81 0.70
CA ALA A 78 -11.20 -6.20 1.82
C ALA A 78 -11.35 -7.72 1.97
N LEU A 79 -11.55 -8.45 0.88
CA LEU A 79 -11.65 -9.91 0.91
C LEU A 79 -10.33 -10.56 1.34
N PHE A 80 -9.21 -9.95 0.94
CA PHE A 80 -7.87 -10.39 1.34
C PHE A 80 -7.57 -10.09 2.82
N ALA A 81 -8.11 -9.00 3.37
CA ALA A 81 -7.98 -8.65 4.79
C ALA A 81 -8.69 -9.64 5.74
N LEU A 82 -9.67 -10.39 5.23
CA LEU A 82 -10.49 -11.33 6.00
C LEU A 82 -9.89 -12.74 6.10
N HIS A 83 -8.79 -13.02 5.38
CA HIS A 83 -8.11 -14.32 5.32
C HIS A 83 -6.71 -14.23 5.92
#